data_AF-A0A7X7IAZ4-F1
#
_entry.id   AF-A0A7X7IAZ4-F1
#
_cell.length_a   1.000
_cell.length_b   1.000
_cell.length_c   1.000
_cell.angle_alpha   90.00
_cell.angle_beta   90.00
_cell.angle_gamma   90.00
#
_symmetry.space_group_name_H-M   'P 1'
#
loop_
_entity.id
_entity.type
_entity.pdbx_description
1 polymer ?
#
loop_
_entity_poly.entity_id
_entity_poly.type
_entity_poly.pdbx_seq_one_letter_code
_entity_poly.pdbx_strand_id
1 'polypeptide(L)'
;ACIQMALEYYGEKKTQKEINKAGNPEQPDLYMDDIDVALKKLSVKYHSWPLSNNNIEEFVDWIKLMLNQMYPVVCGVKIYPDEHPDWFLDHFVLIVGYNKNGFIVNTNIYGQKLISYKNLMFKKNGFSFCNEYRKYFARAITGVK
;
A
#
# COMPACT_ATOMS: atom_id res chain seq x y z
N ALA A 1 4.65 3.50 -8.12
CA ALA A 1 5.49 4.41 -7.33
C ALA A 1 5.80 3.87 -5.93
N CYS A 2 4.80 3.38 -5.18
CA CYS A 2 5.01 2.83 -3.83
C CYS A 2 6.04 1.69 -3.79
N ILE A 3 6.01 0.75 -4.75
CA ILE A 3 7.00 -0.32 -4.86
C ILE A 3 8.40 0.26 -5.06
N GLN A 4 8.59 1.19 -5.99
CA GLN A 4 9.89 1.83 -6.22
C GLN A 4 10.47 2.42 -4.94
N MET A 5 9.69 3.24 -4.22
CA MET A 5 10.13 3.86 -2.98
C MET A 5 10.46 2.83 -1.90
N ALA A 6 9.72 1.71 -1.85
CA ALA A 6 10.01 0.63 -0.92
C ALA A 6 11.32 -0.11 -1.27
N LEU A 7 11.64 -0.28 -2.56
CA LEU A 7 12.92 -0.85 -3.00
C LEU A 7 14.10 0.06 -2.69
N GLU A 8 13.92 1.37 -2.93
CA GLU A 8 14.93 2.38 -2.62
C GLU A 8 15.28 2.42 -1.13
N TYR A 9 14.31 2.18 -0.24
CA TYR A 9 14.54 2.02 1.20
C TYR A 9 15.53 0.88 1.52
N TYR A 10 15.55 -0.18 0.70
CA TYR A 10 16.50 -1.29 0.80
C TYR A 10 17.75 -1.12 -0.09
N GLY A 11 17.95 0.06 -0.68
CA GLY A 11 19.10 0.37 -1.54
C GLY A 11 19.00 -0.16 -2.97
N GLU A 12 17.88 -0.79 -3.36
CA GLU A 12 17.67 -1.31 -4.71
C GLU A 12 16.97 -0.25 -5.58
N LYS A 13 17.62 0.16 -6.66
CA LYS A 13 17.05 1.14 -7.60
C LYS A 13 16.43 0.42 -8.80
N LYS A 14 15.11 0.56 -8.95
CA LYS A 14 14.36 0.13 -10.14
C LYS A 14 13.54 1.30 -10.66
N THR A 15 13.51 1.46 -11.97
CA THR A 15 12.64 2.44 -12.62
C THR A 15 11.18 1.98 -12.53
N GLN A 16 10.23 2.92 -12.57
CA GLN A 16 8.81 2.61 -12.71
C GLN A 16 8.52 1.72 -13.93
N LYS A 17 9.26 1.91 -15.03
CA LYS A 17 9.12 1.09 -16.22
C LYS A 17 9.48 -0.38 -15.97
N GLU A 18 10.55 -0.65 -15.23
CA GLU A 18 10.94 -2.02 -14.87
C GLU A 18 9.91 -2.66 -13.93
N ILE A 19 9.39 -1.89 -12.97
CA ILE A 19 8.37 -2.38 -12.03
C ILE A 19 7.07 -2.71 -12.76
N ASN A 20 6.61 -1.85 -13.65
CA ASN A 20 5.35 -2.06 -14.37
C ASN A 20 5.46 -3.23 -15.35
N LYS A 21 6.63 -3.45 -15.96
CA LYS A 21 6.95 -4.67 -16.73
C LYS A 21 7.02 -5.95 -15.89
N ALA A 22 7.07 -5.83 -14.57
CA ALA A 22 7.04 -6.99 -13.69
C ALA A 22 5.61 -7.52 -13.45
N GLY A 23 4.56 -6.77 -13.83
CA GLY A 23 3.18 -7.24 -13.83
C GLY A 23 2.90 -8.34 -14.87
N ASN A 24 1.68 -8.88 -14.89
CA ASN A 24 1.28 -9.86 -15.88
C ASN A 24 -0.19 -9.68 -16.33
N PRO A 25 -0.45 -9.21 -17.56
CA PRO A 25 0.51 -8.94 -18.65
C PRO A 25 1.46 -7.78 -18.35
N GLU A 26 2.47 -7.54 -19.20
CA GLU A 26 3.23 -6.28 -19.11
C GLU A 26 2.30 -5.11 -19.50
N GLN A 27 2.12 -4.16 -18.59
CA GLN A 27 1.17 -3.06 -18.77
C GLN A 27 1.71 -1.77 -18.11
N PRO A 28 1.19 -0.59 -18.51
CA PRO A 28 1.75 0.68 -18.05
C PRO A 28 1.51 0.98 -16.57
N ASP A 29 0.65 0.22 -15.88
CA ASP A 29 0.36 0.35 -14.44
C ASP A 29 0.10 -1.01 -13.80
N LEU A 30 0.18 -1.13 -12.48
CA LEU A 30 -0.08 -2.39 -11.77
C LEU A 30 -1.43 -2.34 -11.05
N TYR A 31 -2.29 -3.31 -11.34
CA TYR A 31 -3.49 -3.54 -10.54
C TYR A 31 -3.17 -4.39 -9.31
N MET A 32 -4.13 -4.54 -8.41
CA MET A 32 -3.96 -5.28 -7.15
C MET A 32 -3.39 -6.69 -7.36
N ASP A 33 -3.93 -7.42 -8.34
CA ASP A 33 -3.51 -8.79 -8.61
C ASP A 33 -2.10 -8.85 -9.22
N ASP A 34 -1.65 -7.76 -9.86
CA ASP A 34 -0.29 -7.64 -10.39
C ASP A 34 0.76 -7.33 -9.32
N ILE A 35 0.39 -6.74 -8.18
CA ILE A 35 1.35 -6.35 -7.15
C ILE A 35 2.15 -7.57 -6.68
N ASP A 36 1.48 -8.68 -6.36
CA ASP A 36 2.17 -9.88 -5.87
C ASP A 36 3.03 -10.53 -6.94
N VAL A 37 2.59 -10.46 -8.21
CA VAL A 37 3.35 -10.94 -9.36
C VAL A 37 4.61 -10.12 -9.54
N ALA A 38 4.49 -8.79 -9.55
CA ALA A 38 5.59 -7.86 -9.69
C ALA A 38 6.61 -8.03 -8.55
N LEU A 39 6.15 -8.07 -7.29
CA LEU A 39 7.02 -8.29 -6.13
C LEU A 39 7.78 -9.61 -6.24
N LYS A 40 7.12 -10.71 -6.64
CA LYS A 40 7.78 -12.01 -6.84
C LYS A 40 8.80 -11.98 -7.98
N LYS A 41 8.45 -11.41 -9.13
CA LYS A 41 9.32 -11.31 -10.32
C LYS A 41 10.56 -10.44 -10.03
N LEU A 42 10.41 -9.42 -9.20
CA LEU A 42 11.50 -8.57 -8.71
C LEU A 42 12.25 -9.17 -7.50
N SER A 43 11.95 -10.41 -7.10
CA SER A 43 12.57 -11.10 -5.95
C SER A 43 12.45 -10.34 -4.62
N VAL A 44 11.38 -9.56 -4.46
CA VAL A 44 11.08 -8.79 -3.25
C VAL A 44 10.46 -9.71 -2.20
N LYS A 45 10.98 -9.63 -0.98
CA LYS A 45 10.41 -10.33 0.18
C LYS A 45 9.33 -9.46 0.81
N TYR A 46 8.20 -10.07 1.16
CA TYR A 46 7.11 -9.35 1.81
C TYR A 46 6.25 -10.25 2.71
N HIS A 47 5.56 -9.62 3.65
CA HIS A 47 4.43 -10.20 4.37
C HIS A 47 3.12 -9.61 3.87
N SER A 48 2.11 -10.46 3.75
CA SER A 48 0.78 -10.07 3.27
C SER A 48 -0.22 -9.99 4.41
N TRP A 49 -1.04 -8.94 4.40
CA TRP A 49 -2.30 -8.97 5.14
C TRP A 49 -3.24 -10.03 4.52
N PRO A 50 -3.86 -10.91 5.31
CA PRO A 50 -4.81 -11.89 4.79
C PRO A 50 -6.09 -11.21 4.29
N LEU A 51 -6.38 -11.32 2.98
CA LEU A 51 -7.58 -10.73 2.36
C LEU A 51 -8.91 -11.25 2.93
N SER A 52 -8.90 -12.38 3.63
CA SER A 52 -10.06 -12.93 4.33
C SER A 52 -10.39 -12.19 5.62
N ASN A 53 -9.45 -11.42 6.20
CA ASN A 53 -9.68 -10.65 7.41
C ASN A 53 -10.19 -9.24 7.07
N ASN A 54 -11.39 -8.94 7.55
CA ASN A 54 -12.14 -7.71 7.30
C ASN A 54 -12.22 -6.77 8.53
N ASN A 55 -11.49 -7.08 9.60
CA ASN A 55 -11.38 -6.24 10.79
C ASN A 55 -10.41 -5.08 10.53
N ILE A 56 -10.90 -3.84 10.57
CA ILE A 56 -10.10 -2.66 10.24
C ILE A 56 -9.15 -2.27 11.38
N GLU A 57 -9.55 -2.49 12.63
CA GLU A 57 -8.72 -2.27 13.79
C GLU A 57 -7.51 -3.20 13.77
N GLU A 58 -7.74 -4.50 13.51
CA GLU A 58 -6.66 -5.48 13.35
C GLU A 58 -5.76 -5.16 12.15
N PHE A 59 -6.33 -4.67 11.05
CA PHE A 59 -5.55 -4.22 9.89
C PHE A 59 -4.62 -3.06 10.25
N VAL A 60 -5.14 -2.06 10.97
CA VAL A 60 -4.35 -0.91 11.44
C VAL A 60 -3.25 -1.35 12.40
N ASP A 61 -3.55 -2.26 13.34
CA ASP A 61 -2.57 -2.77 14.28
C ASP A 61 -1.51 -3.64 13.63
N TRP A 62 -1.87 -4.42 12.61
CA TRP A 62 -0.91 -5.16 11.79
C TRP A 62 0.05 -4.22 11.05
N ILE A 63 -0.44 -3.13 10.45
CA ILE A 63 0.43 -2.12 9.82
C ILE A 63 1.41 -1.55 10.85
N LYS A 64 0.95 -1.17 12.05
CA LYS A 64 1.84 -0.67 13.12
C LYS A 64 2.89 -1.70 13.51
N LEU A 65 2.51 -2.98 13.63
CA LEU A 65 3.42 -4.07 13.95
C LEU A 65 4.53 -4.19 12.90
N MET A 66 4.18 -4.11 11.61
CA MET A 66 5.16 -4.16 10.52
C MET A 66 6.09 -2.94 10.53
N LEU A 67 5.56 -1.75 10.77
CA LEU A 67 6.36 -0.52 10.87
C LEU A 67 7.32 -0.55 12.06
N ASN A 68 6.93 -1.14 13.20
CA ASN A 68 7.81 -1.33 14.36
C ASN A 68 8.98 -2.29 14.07
N GLN A 69 8.83 -3.15 13.06
CA GLN A 69 9.89 -4.01 12.54
C GLN A 69 10.68 -3.33 11.40
N MET A 70 10.49 -2.02 11.19
CA MET A 70 11.14 -1.23 10.14
C MET A 70 10.77 -1.66 8.72
N TYR A 71 9.59 -2.26 8.54
CA TYR A 71 9.09 -2.68 7.23
C TYR A 71 8.09 -1.65 6.68
N PRO A 72 8.42 -0.94 5.59
CA PRO A 72 7.46 -0.06 4.94
C PRO A 72 6.34 -0.87 4.28
N VAL A 73 5.13 -0.34 4.28
CA VAL A 73 3.93 -1.08 3.89
C VAL A 73 3.27 -0.45 2.66
N VAL A 74 3.17 -1.21 1.57
CA VAL A 74 2.34 -0.85 0.41
C VAL A 74 0.90 -1.17 0.76
N CYS A 75 0.02 -0.17 0.78
CA CYS A 75 -1.40 -0.33 1.11
C CYS A 75 -2.29 0.13 -0.04
N GLY A 76 -3.36 -0.62 -0.28
CA GLY A 76 -4.48 -0.19 -1.13
C GLY A 76 -5.40 0.76 -0.38
N VAL A 77 -5.88 1.81 -1.06
CA VAL A 77 -6.83 2.79 -0.52
C VAL A 77 -7.90 3.13 -1.55
N LYS A 78 -9.08 3.51 -1.07
CA LYS A 78 -10.08 4.28 -1.81
C LYS A 78 -9.82 5.77 -1.66
N ILE A 79 -10.24 6.56 -2.65
CA ILE A 79 -10.22 8.02 -2.64
C ILE A 79 -11.68 8.50 -2.59
N TYR A 80 -12.04 9.19 -1.51
CA TYR A 80 -13.38 9.78 -1.37
C TYR A 80 -13.38 11.28 -1.74
N PRO A 81 -14.48 11.84 -2.30
CA PRO A 81 -15.70 11.14 -2.70
C PRO A 81 -15.43 10.09 -3.79
N ASP A 82 -16.09 8.94 -3.68
CA ASP A 82 -15.78 7.74 -4.46
C ASP A 82 -16.39 7.82 -5.86
N GLU A 83 -15.54 7.90 -6.87
CA GLU A 83 -15.94 7.97 -8.28
C GLU A 83 -16.13 6.58 -8.90
N HIS A 84 -15.57 5.54 -8.29
CA HIS A 84 -15.61 4.16 -8.78
C HIS A 84 -15.97 3.15 -7.67
N PRO A 85 -17.22 3.14 -7.17
CA PRO A 85 -17.61 2.29 -6.04
C PRO A 85 -17.48 0.78 -6.30
N ASP A 86 -17.47 0.39 -7.58
CA ASP A 86 -17.23 -0.98 -8.05
C ASP A 86 -15.76 -1.40 -7.96
N TRP A 87 -14.84 -0.44 -7.78
CA TRP A 87 -13.43 -0.74 -7.62
C TRP A 87 -13.10 -1.06 -6.17
N PHE A 88 -12.35 -2.14 -5.98
CA PHE A 88 -11.88 -2.57 -4.67
C PHE A 88 -10.98 -1.53 -3.98
N LEU A 89 -10.11 -0.87 -4.77
CA LEU A 89 -9.22 0.20 -4.36
C LEU A 89 -9.01 1.13 -5.57
N ASP A 90 -8.73 2.40 -5.30
CA ASP A 90 -8.45 3.41 -6.34
C ASP A 90 -6.95 3.64 -6.50
N HIS A 91 -6.18 3.40 -5.42
CA HIS A 91 -4.77 3.75 -5.40
C HIS A 91 -3.96 2.89 -4.43
N PHE A 92 -2.64 2.88 -4.66
CA PHE A 92 -1.66 2.32 -3.73
C PHE A 92 -0.79 3.41 -3.13
N VAL A 93 -0.59 3.35 -1.81
CA VAL A 93 0.26 4.26 -1.07
C VAL A 93 1.35 3.50 -0.33
N LEU A 94 2.45 4.18 0.02
CA LEU A 94 3.49 3.62 0.88
C LEU A 94 3.37 4.23 2.27
N ILE A 95 3.11 3.41 3.28
CA ILE A 95 3.12 3.82 4.69
C ILE A 95 4.52 3.57 5.25
N VAL A 96 5.13 4.60 5.82
CA VAL A 96 6.54 4.58 6.26
C VAL A 96 6.71 4.90 7.74
N GLY A 97 5.63 5.22 8.44
CA GLY A 97 5.67 5.50 9.87
C GLY A 97 4.29 5.79 10.43
N TYR A 98 4.20 6.01 11.74
CA TYR A 98 2.95 6.35 12.40
C TYR A 98 3.21 7.17 13.66
N ASN A 99 2.17 7.86 14.13
CA ASN A 99 2.14 8.48 15.45
C ASN A 99 0.73 8.36 16.05
N LYS A 100 0.50 8.94 17.22
CA LYS A 100 -0.80 8.89 17.91
C LYS A 100 -1.99 9.39 17.08
N ASN A 101 -1.76 10.18 16.04
CA ASN A 101 -2.80 10.79 15.23
C ASN A 101 -3.07 10.03 13.92
N GLY A 102 -2.12 9.23 13.42
CA GLY A 102 -2.29 8.55 12.13
C GLY A 102 -1.02 7.98 11.53
N PHE A 103 -1.12 7.64 10.24
CA PHE A 103 -0.03 7.07 9.44
C PHE A 103 0.68 8.15 8.62
N ILE A 104 2.01 8.03 8.55
CA ILE A 104 2.86 8.82 7.66
C ILE A 104 2.90 8.09 6.32
N VAL A 105 2.27 8.70 5.32
CA VAL A 105 2.09 8.15 3.98
C VAL A 105 2.99 8.91 3.01
N ASN A 106 3.82 8.19 2.28
CA ASN A 106 4.65 8.76 1.23
C ASN A 106 3.84 8.84 -0.06
N THR A 107 3.52 10.08 -0.45
CA THR A 107 2.89 10.39 -1.72
C THR A 107 4.00 10.86 -2.65
N ASN A 108 4.36 10.05 -3.64
CA ASN A 108 5.54 10.18 -4.52
C ASN A 108 5.88 11.59 -5.06
N ILE A 109 4.93 12.54 -5.03
CA ILE A 109 5.03 13.89 -5.57
C ILE A 109 5.15 14.97 -4.49
N TYR A 110 4.51 14.78 -3.33
CA TYR A 110 4.41 15.81 -2.27
C TYR A 110 5.18 15.42 -1.00
N GLY A 111 5.94 14.32 -1.07
CA GLY A 111 6.65 13.75 0.07
C GLY A 111 5.71 13.08 1.06
N GLN A 112 6.10 13.11 2.33
CA GLN A 112 5.40 12.45 3.41
C GLN A 112 4.26 13.31 3.95
N LYS A 113 3.06 12.71 4.08
CA LYS A 113 1.88 13.33 4.67
C LYS A 113 1.35 12.48 5.80
N LEU A 114 1.02 13.10 6.93
CA LEU A 114 0.27 12.45 8.00
C LEU A 114 -1.20 12.35 7.60
N ILE A 115 -1.74 11.14 7.56
CA ILE A 115 -3.16 10.88 7.33
C ILE A 115 -3.75 10.29 8.60
N SER A 116 -4.78 10.95 9.12
CA SER A 116 -5.37 10.54 10.40
C SER A 116 -6.01 9.16 10.32
N TYR A 117 -5.98 8.42 11.44
CA TYR A 117 -6.70 7.15 11.55
C TYR A 117 -8.18 7.31 11.23
N LYS A 118 -8.80 8.42 11.65
CA LYS A 118 -10.21 8.72 11.35
C LYS A 118 -10.48 8.93 9.87
N ASN A 119 -9.54 9.42 9.08
CA ASN A 119 -9.74 9.51 7.63
C ASN A 119 -9.55 8.14 6.98
N LEU A 120 -8.57 7.36 7.45
CA LEU A 120 -8.30 6.04 6.89
C LEU A 120 -9.38 5.00 7.25
N MET A 121 -10.03 5.14 8.40
CA MET A 121 -11.01 4.16 8.90
C MET A 121 -12.46 4.53 8.61
N PHE A 122 -12.71 5.62 7.89
CA PHE A 122 -14.07 6.08 7.57
C PHE A 122 -14.13 6.62 6.14
N LYS A 123 -15.32 6.60 5.54
CA LYS A 123 -15.57 7.18 4.20
C LYS A 123 -15.59 8.71 4.28
N LYS A 124 -14.40 9.32 4.30
CA LYS A 124 -14.18 10.76 4.38
C LYS A 124 -13.30 11.21 3.23
N ASN A 125 -13.50 12.45 2.78
CA ASN A 125 -12.73 13.04 1.68
C ASN A 125 -11.22 12.77 1.82
N GLY A 126 -10.62 12.21 0.77
CA GLY A 126 -9.23 11.74 0.74
C GLY A 126 -9.10 10.22 0.86
N PHE A 127 -7.92 9.77 1.28
CA PHE A 127 -7.59 8.35 1.34
C PHE A 127 -8.30 7.63 2.49
N SER A 128 -8.85 6.46 2.19
CA SER A 128 -9.52 5.57 3.13
C SER A 128 -9.20 4.10 2.85
N PHE A 129 -9.11 3.27 3.88
CA PHE A 129 -9.10 1.81 3.76
C PHE A 129 -10.52 1.24 3.62
N CYS A 130 -11.55 2.03 3.95
CA CYS A 130 -12.92 1.59 3.80
C CYS A 130 -13.32 1.57 2.32
N ASN A 131 -13.78 0.41 1.86
CA ASN A 131 -14.46 0.22 0.58
C ASN A 131 -15.79 -0.50 0.82
N GLU A 132 -16.62 -0.61 -0.22
CA GLU A 132 -17.92 -1.29 -0.11
C GLU A 132 -17.80 -2.78 0.24
N TYR A 133 -16.65 -3.39 -0.04
CA TYR A 133 -16.39 -4.81 0.21
C TYR A 133 -15.91 -5.09 1.65
N ARG A 134 -15.58 -4.06 2.44
CA ARG A 134 -14.94 -4.15 3.76
C ARG A 134 -13.72 -5.06 3.76
N LYS A 135 -12.87 -4.93 2.75
CA LYS A 135 -11.67 -5.74 2.57
C LYS A 135 -10.46 -4.82 2.40
N TYR A 136 -9.30 -5.27 2.87
CA TYR A 136 -8.09 -4.44 2.91
C TYR A 136 -6.93 -5.13 2.21
N PHE A 137 -6.10 -4.35 1.53
CA PHE A 137 -4.90 -4.85 0.87
C PHE A 137 -3.67 -4.17 1.47
N ALA A 138 -2.70 -4.99 1.92
CA ALA A 138 -1.39 -4.49 2.28
C ALA A 138 -0.29 -5.53 2.07
N ARG A 139 0.92 -5.03 1.75
CA ARG A 139 2.17 -5.79 1.64
C ARG A 139 3.27 -5.05 2.39
N ALA A 140 3.74 -5.63 3.49
CA ALA A 140 4.89 -5.13 4.22
C ALA A 140 6.15 -5.64 3.52
N ILE A 141 6.96 -4.73 2.99
CA ILE A 141 8.18 -5.08 2.25
C ILE A 141 9.29 -5.32 3.27
N THR A 142 9.85 -6.54 3.27
CA THR A 142 10.81 -7.00 4.29
C THR A 142 12.23 -7.14 3.75
N GLY A 143 12.43 -6.88 2.46
CA GLY A 143 13.74 -6.78 1.85
C GLY A 143 13.76 -7.16 0.37
N VAL A 144 14.95 -7.06 -0.21
CA VAL A 144 15.28 -7.52 -1.57
C VAL A 144 16.27 -8.68 -1.49
N LYS A 145 16.31 -9.55 -2.49
CA LYS A 145 17.32 -10.61 -2.62
C LYS A 145 18.42 -10.17 -3.56
#